data_AF-A0A7H4P1Y2-F1
#
_entry.id   AF-A0A7H4P1Y2-F1
#
_cell.length_a   1.000
_cell.length_b   1.000
_cell.length_c   1.000
_cell.angle_alpha   90.00
_cell.angle_beta   90.00
_cell.angle_gamma   90.00
#
_symmetry.space_group_name_H-M   'P 1'
#
loop_
_entity.id
_entity.type
_entity.pdbx_description
1 polymer ?
#
loop_
_entity_poly.entity_id
_entity_poly.type
_entity_poly.pdbx_seq_one_letter_code
_entity_poly.pdbx_strand_id
1 'polypeptide(L)'
;MLKRLFTPLTLVNQLALIVLLATLIGVAGMAISSRLVHGVQGSAHAINKAGSLRMQSYRLLAAVPLGENDEKLLDEMTATVFSPELQYAARHDDQQRQLQALQHYWQLELAPGMRKAQNQASVATDVAGFVDRIDQLVTAFDHTTEERIKHVVWIQRIMAVGMALLLVFTIVWLRARLLRPWKQLLGMARAVSRRDFTQRAQISGRNEMATLGMALNNMSEELAESYSVLERRVQEKTAAWSRKTRSSPSCGRPTAVCTRTRRSANAFLRF
;
A
#
# COMPACT_ATOMS: atom_id res chain seq x y z
N MET A 1 13.67 -17.75 -29.53
CA MET A 1 12.29 -17.23 -29.54
C MET A 1 11.94 -16.51 -28.23
N LEU A 2 12.84 -15.67 -27.70
CA LEU A 2 12.67 -15.00 -26.39
C LEU A 2 12.43 -13.47 -26.50
N LYS A 3 12.09 -12.97 -27.69
CA LYS A 3 11.92 -11.52 -27.96
C LYS A 3 10.45 -11.09 -28.15
N ARG A 4 9.49 -12.01 -28.07
CA ARG A 4 8.05 -11.73 -28.38
C ARG A 4 7.11 -11.66 -27.16
N LEU A 5 7.61 -11.79 -25.94
CA LEU A 5 6.78 -11.69 -24.73
C LEU A 5 6.67 -10.27 -24.15
N PHE A 6 7.39 -9.31 -24.71
CA PHE A 6 7.33 -7.91 -24.31
C PHE A 6 6.68 -7.08 -25.43
N THR A 7 5.40 -7.29 -25.69
CA THR A 7 4.57 -6.15 -26.12
C THR A 7 4.79 -5.04 -25.09
N PRO A 8 5.01 -3.77 -25.49
CA PRO A 8 5.14 -2.71 -24.52
C PRO A 8 3.83 -2.66 -23.75
N LEU A 9 3.84 -3.14 -22.50
CA LEU A 9 2.68 -3.07 -21.62
C LEU A 9 2.16 -1.64 -21.67
N THR A 10 0.86 -1.51 -21.92
CA THR A 10 0.13 -0.25 -21.83
C THR A 10 0.45 0.44 -20.51
N LEU A 11 0.53 1.77 -20.49
CA LEU A 11 0.79 2.50 -19.24
C LEU A 11 -0.23 2.13 -18.15
N VAL A 12 -1.46 1.84 -18.57
CA VAL A 12 -2.55 1.36 -17.72
C VAL A 12 -2.24 0.01 -17.10
N ASN A 13 -1.77 -0.98 -17.89
CA ASN A 13 -1.41 -2.30 -17.35
C ASN A 13 -0.21 -2.21 -16.40
N GLN A 14 0.77 -1.34 -16.69
CA GLN A 14 1.91 -1.12 -15.80
C GLN A 14 1.45 -0.56 -14.45
N LEU A 15 0.55 0.43 -14.46
CA LEU A 15 -0.03 0.98 -13.23
C LEU A 15 -0.85 -0.08 -12.47
N ALA A 16 -1.68 -0.85 -13.17
CA ALA A 16 -2.50 -1.91 -12.57
C ALA A 16 -1.64 -2.97 -11.87
N LEU A 17 -0.53 -3.39 -12.49
CA LEU A 17 0.41 -4.34 -11.90
C LEU A 17 1.07 -3.79 -10.63
N ILE A 18 1.46 -2.50 -10.62
CA ILE A 18 2.04 -1.86 -9.43
C ILE A 18 1.01 -1.81 -8.29
N VAL A 19 -0.23 -1.43 -8.58
CA VAL A 19 -1.31 -1.39 -7.58
C VAL A 19 -1.61 -2.78 -7.04
N LEU A 20 -1.68 -3.80 -7.92
CA LEU A 20 -1.89 -5.19 -7.51
C LEU A 20 -0.76 -5.67 -6.60
N LEU A 21 0.49 -5.39 -6.96
CA LEU A 21 1.65 -5.76 -6.14
C LEU A 21 1.62 -5.06 -4.77
N ALA A 22 1.31 -3.77 -4.72
CA ALA A 22 1.18 -3.03 -3.47
C ALA A 22 0.05 -3.61 -2.60
N THR A 23 -1.10 -3.92 -3.21
CA THR A 23 -2.24 -4.53 -2.51
C THR A 23 -1.86 -5.89 -1.95
N LEU A 24 -1.14 -6.71 -2.72
CA LEU A 24 -0.70 -8.04 -2.30
C LEU A 24 0.27 -7.97 -1.11
N ILE A 25 1.21 -7.02 -1.11
CA ILE A 25 2.10 -6.77 0.03
C ILE A 25 1.28 -6.36 1.27
N GLY A 26 0.30 -5.45 1.10
CA GLY A 26 -0.56 -4.99 2.18
C GLY A 26 -1.39 -6.12 2.80
N VAL A 27 -2.08 -6.89 1.98
CA VAL A 27 -2.93 -8.02 2.42
C VAL A 27 -2.08 -9.12 3.06
N ALA A 28 -0.93 -9.45 2.48
CA ALA A 28 0.00 -10.42 3.08
C ALA A 28 0.48 -9.95 4.47
N GLY A 29 0.84 -8.67 4.61
CA GLY A 29 1.20 -8.09 5.89
C GLY A 29 0.09 -8.16 6.94
N MET A 30 -1.15 -7.81 6.55
CA MET A 30 -2.32 -7.91 7.44
C MET A 30 -2.61 -9.36 7.85
N ALA A 31 -2.54 -10.31 6.92
CA ALA A 31 -2.78 -11.73 7.21
C ALA A 31 -1.75 -12.31 8.18
N ILE A 32 -0.46 -11.96 8.01
CA ILE A 32 0.61 -12.37 8.91
C ILE A 32 0.38 -11.77 10.31
N SER A 33 0.05 -10.47 10.40
CA SER A 33 -0.23 -9.80 11.66
C SER A 33 -1.43 -10.41 12.39
N SER A 34 -2.51 -10.71 11.67
CA SER A 34 -3.71 -11.33 12.25
C SER A 34 -3.41 -12.72 12.83
N ARG A 35 -2.65 -13.54 12.10
CA ARG A 35 -2.23 -14.86 12.61
C ARG A 35 -1.37 -14.76 13.87
N LEU A 36 -0.45 -13.81 13.94
CA LEU A 36 0.37 -13.59 15.13
C LEU A 36 -0.49 -13.23 16.35
N VAL A 37 -1.44 -12.29 16.18
CA VAL A 37 -2.29 -11.83 17.29
C VAL A 37 -3.11 -12.97 17.90
N HIS A 38 -3.72 -13.81 17.06
CA HIS A 38 -4.48 -14.97 17.54
C HIS A 38 -3.60 -16.00 18.25
N GLY A 39 -2.36 -16.23 17.77
CA GLY A 39 -1.39 -17.11 18.43
C GLY A 39 -0.99 -16.59 19.81
N VAL A 40 -0.60 -15.31 19.89
CA VAL A 40 -0.15 -14.67 21.14
C VAL A 40 -1.27 -14.65 22.19
N GLN A 41 -2.51 -14.38 21.80
CA GLN A 41 -3.65 -14.42 22.73
C GLN A 41 -3.88 -15.82 23.32
N GLY A 42 -3.72 -16.87 22.51
CA GLY A 42 -3.83 -18.26 22.95
C GLY A 42 -2.74 -18.63 23.96
N SER A 43 -1.48 -18.31 23.66
CA SER A 43 -0.35 -18.57 24.57
C SER A 43 -0.48 -17.79 25.88
N ALA A 44 -0.97 -16.54 25.85
CA ALA A 44 -1.19 -15.74 27.07
C ALA A 44 -2.25 -16.37 28.01
N HIS A 45 -3.36 -16.88 27.47
CA HIS A 45 -4.37 -17.58 28.28
C HIS A 45 -3.82 -18.89 28.87
N ALA A 46 -3.01 -19.63 28.10
CA ALA A 46 -2.37 -20.85 28.57
C ALA A 46 -1.33 -20.59 29.67
N ILE A 47 -0.51 -19.53 29.54
CA ILE A 47 0.42 -19.09 30.59
C ILE A 47 -0.34 -18.75 31.87
N ASN A 48 -1.48 -18.06 31.80
CA ASN A 48 -2.30 -17.75 32.96
C ASN A 48 -2.90 -19.01 33.61
N LYS A 49 -3.40 -19.96 32.79
CA LYS A 49 -3.91 -21.26 33.27
C LYS A 49 -2.81 -22.06 33.96
N ALA A 50 -1.63 -22.16 33.34
CA ALA A 50 -0.48 -22.83 33.93
C ALA A 50 -0.01 -22.13 35.22
N GLY A 51 -0.03 -20.79 35.26
CA GLY A 51 0.25 -20.01 36.47
C GLY A 51 -0.72 -20.36 37.62
N SER A 52 -2.01 -20.56 37.32
CA SER A 52 -3.00 -20.99 38.32
C SER A 52 -2.73 -22.39 38.88
N LEU A 53 -2.10 -23.28 38.12
CA LEU A 53 -1.75 -24.63 38.59
C LEU A 53 -0.75 -24.58 39.75
N ARG A 54 0.19 -23.63 39.77
CA ARG A 54 1.12 -23.49 40.91
C ARG A 54 0.37 -23.17 42.19
N MET A 55 -0.55 -22.21 42.12
CA MET A 55 -1.37 -21.82 43.27
C MET A 55 -2.23 -23.00 43.72
N GLN A 56 -2.88 -23.71 42.79
CA GLN A 56 -3.69 -24.89 43.11
C GLN A 56 -2.85 -26.02 43.73
N SER A 57 -1.60 -26.22 43.27
CA SER A 57 -0.68 -27.22 43.83
C SER A 57 -0.38 -26.93 45.30
N TYR A 58 -0.02 -25.69 45.64
CA TYR A 58 0.25 -25.30 47.03
C TYR A 58 -1.02 -25.24 47.88
N ARG A 59 -2.17 -24.87 47.30
CA ARG A 59 -3.47 -24.88 47.98
C ARG A 59 -3.86 -26.30 48.39
N LEU A 60 -3.67 -27.28 47.50
CA LEU A 60 -3.88 -28.69 47.82
C LEU A 60 -2.90 -29.16 48.90
N LEU A 61 -1.62 -28.78 48.81
CA LEU A 61 -0.62 -29.13 49.83
C LEU A 61 -1.02 -28.61 51.21
N ALA A 62 -1.49 -27.37 51.30
CA ALA A 62 -1.95 -26.77 52.55
C ALA A 62 -3.21 -27.43 53.12
N ALA A 63 -4.01 -28.09 52.28
CA ALA A 63 -5.23 -28.80 52.68
C ALA A 63 -4.99 -30.25 53.13
N VAL A 64 -3.76 -30.78 53.01
CA VAL A 64 -3.44 -32.14 53.47
C VAL A 64 -3.45 -32.22 55.00
N PRO A 65 -4.11 -33.23 55.61
CA PRO A 65 -4.82 -34.36 54.98
C PRO A 65 -6.18 -33.96 54.38
N LEU A 66 -6.41 -34.38 53.13
CA LEU A 66 -7.63 -34.01 52.39
C LEU A 66 -8.87 -34.68 52.99
N GLY A 67 -9.92 -33.89 53.24
CA GLY A 67 -11.25 -34.39 53.61
C GLY A 67 -12.18 -34.52 52.41
N GLU A 68 -13.41 -35.01 52.65
CA GLU A 68 -14.44 -35.16 51.59
C GLU A 68 -14.76 -33.84 50.87
N ASN A 69 -14.64 -32.70 51.57
CA ASN A 69 -14.90 -31.37 51.00
C ASN A 69 -13.77 -30.88 50.07
N ASP A 70 -12.57 -31.47 50.15
CA ASP A 70 -11.40 -31.06 49.38
C ASP A 70 -11.29 -31.78 48.03
N GLU A 71 -12.12 -32.81 47.78
CA GLU A 71 -12.12 -33.52 46.49
C GLU A 71 -12.46 -32.58 45.33
N LYS A 72 -13.26 -31.54 45.59
CA LYS A 72 -13.54 -30.47 44.63
C LYS A 72 -12.25 -29.74 44.18
N LEU A 73 -11.26 -29.60 45.06
CA LEU A 73 -9.98 -28.96 44.71
C LEU A 73 -9.17 -29.83 43.75
N LEU A 74 -9.20 -31.16 43.93
CA LEU A 74 -8.59 -32.12 43.02
C LEU A 74 -9.28 -32.11 41.66
N ASP A 75 -10.61 -32.00 41.63
CA ASP A 75 -11.39 -31.90 40.40
C ASP A 75 -11.12 -30.59 39.65
N GLU A 76 -11.10 -29.45 40.35
CA GLU A 76 -10.74 -28.14 39.78
C GLU A 76 -9.33 -28.14 39.16
N MET A 77 -8.38 -28.76 39.87
CA MET A 77 -7.01 -28.89 39.38
C MET A 77 -6.91 -29.84 38.20
N THR A 78 -7.62 -30.97 38.23
CA THR A 78 -7.69 -31.90 37.10
C THR A 78 -8.29 -31.22 35.87
N ALA A 79 -9.40 -30.49 36.02
CA ALA A 79 -10.00 -29.72 34.94
C ALA A 79 -9.03 -28.67 34.35
N THR A 80 -8.19 -28.06 35.20
CA THR A 80 -7.18 -27.11 34.75
C THR A 80 -6.00 -27.79 34.03
N VAL A 81 -5.48 -28.91 34.54
CA VAL A 81 -4.36 -29.68 33.94
C VAL A 81 -4.73 -30.23 32.55
N PHE A 82 -6.00 -30.60 32.37
CA PHE A 82 -6.53 -31.13 31.10
C PHE A 82 -7.27 -30.10 30.26
N SER A 83 -7.14 -28.80 30.58
CA SER A 83 -7.95 -27.78 29.92
C SER A 83 -7.67 -27.70 28.41
N PRO A 84 -8.70 -27.43 27.58
CA PRO A 84 -8.53 -27.27 26.14
C PRO A 84 -7.52 -26.18 25.76
N GLU A 85 -7.39 -25.13 26.58
CA GLU A 85 -6.48 -24.02 26.35
C GLU A 85 -5.01 -24.46 26.47
N LEU A 86 -4.67 -25.26 27.49
CA LEU A 86 -3.32 -25.81 27.63
C LEU A 86 -3.00 -26.78 26.47
N GLN A 87 -3.97 -27.61 26.07
CA GLN A 87 -3.78 -28.52 24.93
C GLN A 87 -3.59 -27.76 23.61
N TYR A 88 -4.37 -26.70 23.39
CA TYR A 88 -4.27 -25.85 22.21
C TYR A 88 -2.90 -25.17 22.14
N ALA A 89 -2.47 -24.52 23.23
CA ALA A 89 -1.16 -23.87 23.30
C ALA A 89 -0.01 -24.87 23.15
N ALA A 90 -0.08 -26.03 23.81
CA ALA A 90 0.94 -27.08 23.67
C ALA A 90 1.06 -27.63 22.25
N ARG A 91 -0.04 -27.75 21.50
CA ARG A 91 0.00 -28.11 20.07
C ARG A 91 0.56 -26.97 19.22
N HIS A 92 0.14 -25.73 19.53
CA HIS A 92 0.54 -24.57 18.76
C HIS A 92 2.04 -24.26 18.90
N ASP A 93 2.60 -24.47 20.10
CA ASP A 93 3.97 -24.12 20.47
C ASP A 93 4.92 -25.34 20.52
N ASP A 94 4.47 -26.50 20.03
CA ASP A 94 5.23 -27.76 19.99
C ASP A 94 5.73 -28.24 21.38
N GLN A 95 4.91 -27.99 22.41
CA GLN A 95 5.17 -28.37 23.81
C GLN A 95 4.29 -29.52 24.31
N GLN A 96 3.80 -30.36 23.39
CA GLN A 96 2.92 -31.48 23.73
C GLN A 96 3.60 -32.47 24.67
N ARG A 97 4.91 -32.70 24.52
CA ARG A 97 5.67 -33.62 25.38
C ARG A 97 5.74 -33.13 26.83
N GLN A 98 5.97 -31.84 27.04
CA GLN A 98 6.02 -31.22 28.35
C GLN A 98 4.65 -31.23 29.03
N LEU A 99 3.58 -30.90 28.28
CA LEU A 99 2.22 -30.99 28.79
C LEU A 99 1.84 -32.43 29.14
N GLN A 100 2.18 -33.41 28.31
CA GLN A 100 1.93 -34.83 28.59
C GLN A 100 2.68 -35.30 29.84
N ALA A 101 3.93 -34.89 30.03
CA ALA A 101 4.70 -35.23 31.23
C ALA A 101 4.06 -34.63 32.50
N LEU A 102 3.57 -33.39 32.43
CA LEU A 102 2.82 -32.74 33.51
C LEU A 102 1.52 -33.51 33.81
N GLN A 103 0.73 -33.80 32.78
CA GLN A 103 -0.54 -34.53 32.89
C GLN A 103 -0.38 -35.93 33.48
N HIS A 104 0.65 -36.64 33.04
CA HIS A 104 0.95 -38.00 33.50
C HIS A 104 1.38 -38.00 34.97
N TYR A 105 2.27 -37.07 35.36
CA TYR A 105 2.70 -36.94 36.76
C TYR A 105 1.52 -36.57 37.67
N TRP A 106 0.63 -35.69 37.23
CA TRP A 106 -0.59 -35.37 37.97
C TRP A 106 -1.47 -36.60 38.20
N GLN A 107 -1.77 -37.36 37.14
CA GLN A 107 -2.71 -38.48 37.21
C GLN A 107 -2.17 -39.69 37.95
N LEU A 108 -0.90 -40.02 37.75
CA LEU A 108 -0.33 -41.28 38.25
C LEU A 108 0.37 -41.13 39.60
N GLU A 109 0.95 -39.95 39.89
CA GLU A 109 1.77 -39.74 41.08
C GLU A 109 1.12 -38.76 42.06
N LEU A 110 0.96 -37.50 41.66
CA LEU A 110 0.60 -36.43 42.59
C LEU A 110 -0.83 -36.56 43.13
N ALA A 111 -1.85 -36.69 42.27
CA ALA A 111 -3.23 -36.75 42.74
C ALA A 111 -3.52 -37.99 43.62
N PRO A 112 -3.06 -39.22 43.27
CA PRO A 112 -3.16 -40.37 44.16
C PRO A 112 -2.37 -40.21 45.47
N GLY A 113 -1.18 -39.60 45.41
CA GLY A 113 -0.34 -39.31 46.58
C GLY A 113 -1.02 -38.37 47.57
N MET A 114 -1.60 -37.27 47.07
CA MET A 114 -2.31 -36.27 47.88
C MET A 114 -3.53 -36.86 48.61
N ARG A 115 -4.29 -37.76 47.96
CA ARG A 115 -5.43 -38.45 48.59
C ARG A 115 -5.02 -39.38 49.75
N LYS A 116 -3.82 -39.95 49.69
CA LYS A 116 -3.32 -40.91 50.70
C LYS A 116 -2.52 -40.22 51.81
N ALA A 117 -2.06 -39.00 51.58
CA ALA A 117 -1.17 -38.29 52.48
C ALA A 117 -1.86 -37.94 53.80
N GLN A 118 -1.20 -38.29 54.90
CA GLN A 118 -1.65 -37.94 56.27
C GLN A 118 -0.97 -36.67 56.79
N ASN A 119 0.14 -36.26 56.16
CA ASN A 119 0.89 -35.07 56.53
C ASN A 119 1.44 -34.38 55.27
N GLN A 120 1.67 -33.08 55.35
CA GLN A 120 2.18 -32.30 54.22
C GLN A 120 3.59 -32.73 53.80
N ALA A 121 4.43 -33.13 54.77
CA ALA A 121 5.82 -33.51 54.54
C ALA A 121 5.95 -34.72 53.59
N SER A 122 4.99 -35.65 53.58
CA SER A 122 5.03 -36.84 52.73
C SER A 122 4.82 -36.54 51.24
N VAL A 123 4.26 -35.38 50.89
CA VAL A 123 3.93 -34.99 49.51
C VAL A 123 4.57 -33.67 49.09
N ALA A 124 5.25 -32.96 49.99
CA ALA A 124 5.89 -31.68 49.70
C ALA A 124 6.90 -31.77 48.56
N THR A 125 7.70 -32.85 48.51
CA THR A 125 8.68 -33.10 47.43
C THR A 125 7.99 -33.32 46.09
N ASP A 126 6.88 -34.07 46.07
CA ASP A 126 6.12 -34.34 44.84
C ASP A 126 5.43 -33.08 44.31
N VAL A 127 4.92 -32.24 45.22
CA VAL A 127 4.36 -30.93 44.88
C VAL A 127 5.44 -30.02 44.28
N ALA A 128 6.64 -29.97 44.88
CA ALA A 128 7.75 -29.19 44.35
C ALA A 128 8.15 -29.68 42.94
N GLY A 129 8.29 -31.00 42.74
CA GLY A 129 8.60 -31.57 41.44
C GLY A 129 7.52 -31.33 40.39
N PHE A 130 6.25 -31.26 40.79
CA PHE A 130 5.16 -30.88 39.90
C PHE A 130 5.20 -29.40 39.53
N VAL A 131 5.45 -28.51 40.50
CA VAL A 131 5.61 -27.06 40.26
C VAL A 131 6.77 -26.78 39.32
N ASP A 132 7.89 -27.49 39.45
CA ASP A 132 9.03 -27.38 38.52
C ASP A 132 8.63 -27.75 37.08
N ARG A 133 7.78 -28.76 36.90
CA ARG A 133 7.26 -29.12 35.56
C ARG A 133 6.32 -28.06 35.00
N ILE A 134 5.51 -27.42 35.85
CA ILE A 134 4.69 -26.27 35.46
C ILE A 134 5.61 -25.13 34.99
N ASP A 135 6.68 -24.84 35.74
CA ASP A 135 7.63 -23.78 35.39
C ASP A 135 8.35 -24.04 34.07
N GLN A 136 8.76 -25.27 33.83
CA GLN A 136 9.33 -25.66 32.53
C GLN A 136 8.32 -25.49 31.39
N LEU A 137 7.06 -25.87 31.59
CA LEU A 137 6.01 -25.69 30.59
C LEU A 137 5.73 -24.20 30.31
N VAL A 138 5.63 -23.38 31.35
CA VAL A 138 5.40 -21.92 31.23
C VAL A 138 6.57 -21.26 30.52
N THR A 139 7.80 -21.58 30.90
CA THR A 139 9.01 -21.05 30.27
C THR A 139 9.06 -21.43 28.79
N ALA A 140 8.66 -22.66 28.46
CA ALA A 140 8.61 -23.10 27.08
C ALA A 140 7.59 -22.30 26.26
N PHE A 141 6.38 -22.06 26.78
CA PHE A 141 5.38 -21.21 26.12
C PHE A 141 5.87 -19.77 25.91
N ASP A 142 6.53 -19.19 26.90
CA ASP A 142 7.00 -17.80 26.83
C ASP A 142 8.08 -17.65 25.74
N HIS A 143 9.09 -18.52 25.76
CA HIS A 143 10.21 -18.46 24.80
C HIS A 143 9.76 -18.73 23.36
N THR A 144 8.87 -19.70 23.12
CA THR A 144 8.35 -19.97 21.77
C THR A 144 7.50 -18.81 21.24
N THR A 145 6.76 -18.15 22.13
CA THR A 145 5.96 -16.97 21.77
C THR A 145 6.86 -15.80 21.40
N GLU A 146 7.92 -15.54 22.17
CA GLU A 146 8.85 -14.44 21.93
C GLU A 146 9.61 -14.58 20.59
N GLU A 147 10.14 -15.76 20.29
CA GLU A 147 10.86 -16.02 19.02
C GLU A 147 9.94 -15.82 17.79
N ARG A 148 8.69 -16.27 17.88
CA ARG A 148 7.69 -16.05 16.81
C ARG A 148 7.39 -14.57 16.61
N ILE A 149 7.22 -13.82 17.69
CA ILE A 149 7.02 -12.36 17.63
C ILE A 149 8.21 -11.70 16.93
N LYS A 150 9.45 -12.04 17.30
CA LYS A 150 10.67 -11.48 16.68
C LYS A 150 10.71 -11.74 15.18
N HIS A 151 10.46 -12.98 14.73
CA HIS A 151 10.46 -13.33 13.32
C HIS A 151 9.40 -12.57 12.52
N VAL A 152 8.17 -12.51 13.03
CA VAL A 152 7.07 -11.78 12.36
C VAL A 152 7.38 -10.29 12.25
N VAL A 153 7.90 -9.68 13.32
CA VAL A 153 8.30 -8.25 13.30
C VAL A 153 9.40 -8.00 12.26
N TRP A 154 10.38 -8.88 12.16
CA TRP A 154 11.43 -8.77 11.14
C TRP A 154 10.88 -8.85 9.71
N ILE A 155 10.00 -9.82 9.44
CA ILE A 155 9.34 -9.96 8.13
C ILE A 155 8.50 -8.71 7.81
N GLN A 156 7.78 -8.18 8.80
CA GLN A 156 6.97 -6.97 8.63
C GLN A 156 7.82 -5.73 8.34
N ARG A 157 9.00 -5.60 8.96
CA ARG A 157 9.98 -4.55 8.64
C ARG A 157 10.46 -4.65 7.18
N ILE A 158 10.78 -5.85 6.72
CA ILE A 158 11.21 -6.09 5.32
C ILE A 158 10.08 -5.71 4.35
N MET A 159 8.85 -6.13 4.62
CA MET A 159 7.68 -5.76 3.79
C MET A 159 7.43 -4.25 3.80
N ALA A 160 7.59 -3.58 4.94
CA ALA A 160 7.43 -2.12 5.04
C ALA A 160 8.50 -1.38 4.22
N VAL A 161 9.76 -1.80 4.29
CA VAL A 161 10.84 -1.26 3.47
C VAL A 161 10.56 -1.52 1.98
N GLY A 162 10.13 -2.73 1.63
CA GLY A 162 9.74 -3.09 0.26
C GLY A 162 8.60 -2.22 -0.28
N MET A 163 7.57 -1.98 0.55
CA MET A 163 6.47 -1.08 0.22
C MET A 163 6.96 0.36 0.02
N ALA A 164 7.83 0.87 0.90
CA ALA A 164 8.37 2.22 0.77
C ALA A 164 9.17 2.39 -0.52
N LEU A 165 10.03 1.42 -0.85
CA LEU A 165 10.79 1.41 -2.11
C LEU A 165 9.85 1.34 -3.33
N LEU A 166 8.81 0.50 -3.28
CA LEU A 166 7.81 0.41 -4.33
C LEU A 166 7.09 1.76 -4.51
N LEU A 167 6.70 2.45 -3.44
CA LEU A 167 6.05 3.76 -3.52
C LEU A 167 6.97 4.81 -4.15
N VAL A 168 8.24 4.90 -3.72
CA VAL A 168 9.22 5.82 -4.30
C VAL A 168 9.41 5.53 -5.78
N PHE A 169 9.56 4.25 -6.15
CA PHE A 169 9.64 3.82 -7.53
C PHE A 169 8.40 4.26 -8.33
N THR A 170 7.21 4.01 -7.80
CA THR A 170 5.93 4.39 -8.44
C THR A 170 5.85 5.90 -8.69
N ILE A 171 6.26 6.73 -7.72
CA ILE A 171 6.25 8.19 -7.85
C ILE A 171 7.21 8.66 -8.95
N VAL A 172 8.45 8.14 -8.94
CA VAL A 172 9.46 8.49 -9.94
C VAL A 172 9.02 8.04 -11.33
N TRP A 173 8.52 6.81 -11.43
CA TRP A 173 7.99 6.24 -12.66
C TRP A 173 6.81 7.04 -13.21
N LEU A 174 5.82 7.38 -12.37
CA LEU A 174 4.65 8.17 -12.76
C LEU A 174 5.04 9.58 -13.23
N ARG A 175 6.00 10.21 -12.55
CA ARG A 175 6.55 11.51 -12.96
C ARG A 175 7.19 11.44 -14.34
N ALA A 176 8.00 10.43 -14.59
CA ALA A 176 8.73 10.28 -15.85
C ALA A 176 7.85 9.86 -17.02
N ARG A 177 6.97 8.86 -16.81
CA ARG A 177 6.20 8.20 -17.87
C ARG A 177 4.81 8.77 -18.11
N LEU A 178 4.21 9.44 -17.12
CA LEU A 178 2.86 10.00 -17.23
C LEU A 178 2.86 11.54 -17.15
N LEU A 179 3.32 12.11 -16.03
CA LEU A 179 3.17 13.56 -15.77
C LEU A 179 3.98 14.44 -16.72
N ARG A 180 5.23 14.06 -17.05
CA ARG A 180 6.06 14.84 -18.00
C ARG A 180 5.45 14.85 -19.41
N PRO A 181 5.14 13.70 -20.06
CA PRO A 181 4.46 13.69 -21.36
C PRO A 181 3.11 14.42 -21.34
N TRP A 182 2.32 14.24 -20.29
CA TRP A 182 1.03 14.92 -20.14
C TRP A 182 1.17 16.46 -20.17
N LYS A 183 2.15 17.01 -19.45
CA LYS A 183 2.42 18.45 -19.46
C LYS A 183 2.86 18.96 -20.84
N GLN A 184 3.64 18.19 -21.60
CA GLN A 184 4.05 18.55 -22.95
C GLN A 184 2.85 18.60 -23.91
N LEU A 185 1.99 17.58 -23.87
CA LEU A 185 0.76 17.54 -24.69
C LEU A 185 -0.16 18.72 -24.38
N LEU A 186 -0.36 19.02 -23.09
CA LEU A 186 -1.18 20.16 -22.68
C LEU A 186 -0.58 21.51 -23.10
N GLY A 187 0.75 21.64 -23.03
CA GLY A 187 1.46 22.82 -23.52
C GLY A 187 1.27 23.03 -25.03
N MET A 188 1.40 21.95 -25.80
CA MET A 188 1.20 21.98 -27.25
C MET A 188 -0.26 22.30 -27.62
N ALA A 189 -1.24 21.67 -26.98
CA ALA A 189 -2.65 21.97 -27.22
C ALA A 189 -2.98 23.45 -26.97
N ARG A 190 -2.40 24.07 -25.93
CA ARG A 190 -2.53 25.50 -25.66
C ARG A 190 -1.83 26.38 -26.71
N ALA A 191 -0.71 25.94 -27.27
CA ALA A 191 -0.02 26.66 -28.35
C ALA A 191 -0.87 26.65 -29.63
N VAL A 192 -1.38 25.47 -30.03
CA VAL A 192 -2.28 25.31 -31.18
C VAL A 192 -3.52 26.19 -31.03
N SER A 193 -4.14 26.25 -29.84
CA SER A 193 -5.28 27.12 -29.57
C SER A 193 -4.97 28.62 -29.75
N ARG A 194 -3.71 29.02 -29.63
CA ARG A 194 -3.23 30.40 -29.85
C ARG A 194 -2.69 30.61 -31.27
N ARG A 195 -2.95 29.67 -32.19
CA ARG A 195 -2.45 29.65 -33.58
C ARG A 195 -0.93 29.54 -33.70
N ASP A 196 -0.25 29.09 -32.65
CA ASP A 196 1.16 28.72 -32.72
C ASP A 196 1.28 27.23 -33.05
N PHE A 197 1.49 26.94 -34.34
CA PHE A 197 1.64 25.58 -34.86
C PHE A 197 3.12 25.14 -34.95
N THR A 198 4.06 25.86 -34.35
CA THR A 198 5.49 25.51 -34.41
C THR A 198 5.90 24.51 -33.32
N GLN A 199 5.15 24.46 -32.22
CA GLN A 199 5.40 23.57 -31.10
C GLN A 199 5.15 22.10 -31.49
N ARG A 200 5.97 21.18 -30.95
CA ARG A 200 5.86 19.73 -31.19
C ARG A 200 6.02 18.95 -29.88
N ALA A 201 5.20 17.94 -29.68
CA ALA A 201 5.32 17.01 -28.56
C ALA A 201 6.35 15.92 -28.90
N GLN A 202 7.53 15.96 -28.25
CA GLN A 202 8.59 14.97 -28.43
C GLN A 202 8.53 13.92 -27.31
N ILE A 203 7.63 12.95 -27.47
CA ILE A 203 7.43 11.87 -26.49
C ILE A 203 8.04 10.59 -27.06
N SER A 204 9.15 10.14 -26.49
CA SER A 204 9.80 8.89 -26.89
C SER A 204 9.09 7.67 -26.30
N GLY A 205 8.91 6.62 -27.11
CA GLY A 205 8.37 5.34 -26.68
C GLY A 205 7.31 4.79 -27.63
N ARG A 206 6.75 3.63 -27.26
CA ARG A 206 5.64 2.97 -27.99
C ARG A 206 4.44 2.76 -27.07
N ASN A 207 4.12 3.78 -26.27
CA ASN A 207 2.99 3.78 -25.34
C ASN A 207 1.93 4.79 -25.78
N GLU A 208 0.83 4.83 -25.06
CA GLU A 208 -0.35 5.66 -25.36
C GLU A 208 0.00 7.15 -25.45
N MET A 209 0.88 7.64 -24.58
CA MET A 209 1.32 9.03 -24.57
C MET A 209 2.13 9.38 -25.83
N ALA A 210 2.97 8.47 -26.32
CA ALA A 210 3.71 8.65 -27.56
C ALA A 210 2.76 8.63 -28.76
N THR A 211 1.80 7.70 -28.80
CA THR A 211 0.78 7.64 -29.86
C THR A 211 -0.05 8.92 -29.91
N LEU A 212 -0.48 9.45 -28.75
CA LEU A 212 -1.23 10.70 -28.67
C LEU A 212 -0.39 11.90 -29.11
N GLY A 213 0.90 11.94 -28.73
CA GLY A 213 1.83 12.99 -29.18
C GLY A 213 2.03 13.00 -30.68
N MET A 214 2.18 11.83 -31.31
CA MET A 214 2.26 11.72 -32.77
C MET A 214 0.98 12.20 -33.46
N ALA A 215 -0.19 11.80 -32.97
CA ALA A 215 -1.47 12.24 -33.52
C ALA A 215 -1.64 13.77 -33.41
N LEU A 216 -1.27 14.35 -32.27
CA LEU A 216 -1.34 15.81 -32.05
C LEU A 216 -0.36 16.58 -32.96
N ASN A 217 0.85 16.05 -33.16
CA ASN A 217 1.84 16.62 -34.09
C ASN A 217 1.31 16.65 -35.52
N ASN A 218 0.76 15.53 -36.01
CA ASN A 218 0.21 15.45 -37.37
C ASN A 218 -0.95 16.44 -37.56
N MET A 219 -1.88 16.51 -36.61
CA MET A 219 -3.00 17.46 -36.66
C MET A 219 -2.51 18.92 -36.69
N SER A 220 -1.48 19.25 -35.88
CA SER A 220 -0.91 20.60 -35.88
C SER A 220 -0.19 20.94 -37.19
N GLU A 221 0.40 19.95 -37.86
CA GLU A 221 1.06 20.12 -39.16
C GLU A 221 0.04 20.36 -40.28
N GLU A 222 -1.03 19.57 -40.34
CA GLU A 222 -2.14 19.77 -41.29
C GLU A 222 -2.81 21.15 -41.11
N LEU A 223 -3.02 21.59 -39.87
CA LEU A 223 -3.54 22.92 -39.58
C LEU A 223 -2.58 24.02 -40.05
N ALA A 224 -1.29 23.89 -39.80
CA ALA A 224 -0.28 24.86 -40.26
C ALA A 224 -0.28 24.98 -41.79
N GLU A 225 -0.36 23.85 -42.49
CA GLU A 225 -0.41 23.82 -43.95
C GLU A 225 -1.67 24.51 -44.48
N SER A 226 -2.85 24.15 -43.94
CA SER A 226 -4.13 24.75 -44.33
C SER A 226 -4.15 26.28 -44.13
N TYR A 227 -3.65 26.76 -42.98
CA TYR A 227 -3.52 28.20 -42.74
C TYR A 227 -2.53 28.86 -43.69
N SER A 228 -1.40 28.23 -44.02
CA SER A 228 -0.42 28.78 -44.97
C SER A 228 -0.98 28.92 -46.39
N VAL A 229 -1.81 27.96 -46.83
CA VAL A 229 -2.49 28.01 -48.12
C VAL A 229 -3.53 29.14 -48.13
N LEU A 230 -4.26 29.33 -47.03
CA LEU A 230 -5.23 30.42 -46.90
C LEU A 230 -4.53 31.79 -46.92
N GLU A 231 -3.43 31.95 -46.20
CA GLU A 231 -2.61 33.17 -46.17
C GLU A 231 -2.10 33.53 -47.58
N ARG A 232 -1.58 32.55 -48.34
CA ARG A 232 -1.17 32.75 -49.74
C ARG A 232 -2.32 33.24 -50.62
N ARG A 233 -3.51 32.61 -50.50
CA ARG A 233 -4.70 33.04 -51.27
C ARG A 233 -5.15 34.45 -50.91
N VAL A 234 -5.06 34.83 -49.63
CA VAL A 234 -5.36 36.21 -49.19
C VAL A 234 -4.35 37.19 -49.76
N GLN A 235 -3.05 36.87 -49.74
CA GLN A 235 -2.01 37.72 -50.31
C GLN A 235 -2.15 37.87 -51.83
N GLU A 236 -2.41 36.78 -52.55
CA GLU A 236 -2.64 36.79 -54.01
C GLU A 236 -3.84 37.68 -54.37
N LYS A 237 -4.96 37.53 -53.66
CA LYS A 237 -6.14 38.39 -53.86
C LYS A 237 -5.83 39.85 -53.53
N THR A 238 -5.11 40.13 -52.44
CA THR A 238 -4.76 41.50 -52.03
C THR A 238 -3.81 42.16 -53.04
N ALA A 239 -2.84 41.40 -53.57
CA ALA A 239 -1.93 41.85 -54.62
C ALA A 239 -2.64 42.04 -55.97
N ALA A 240 -3.63 41.20 -56.30
CA ALA A 240 -4.47 41.37 -57.47
C ALA A 240 -5.37 42.61 -57.36
N TRP A 241 -5.98 42.84 -56.19
CA TRP A 241 -6.76 44.04 -55.89
C TRP A 241 -5.93 45.31 -55.98
N SER A 242 -4.72 45.31 -55.42
CA SER A 242 -3.79 46.46 -55.46
C SER A 242 -3.32 46.77 -56.88
N ARG A 243 -3.09 45.74 -57.72
CA ARG A 243 -2.80 45.94 -59.14
C ARG A 243 -4.00 46.53 -59.89
N LYS A 244 -5.20 46.01 -59.63
CA LYS A 244 -6.44 46.48 -60.28
C LYS A 244 -6.77 47.94 -59.93
N THR A 245 -6.58 48.35 -58.68
CA THR A 245 -6.74 49.76 -58.26
C THR A 245 -5.67 50.67 -58.85
N ARG A 246 -4.45 50.17 -59.08
CA ARG A 246 -3.38 50.93 -59.75
C ARG A 246 -3.60 51.08 -61.26
N SER A 247 -4.29 50.14 -61.90
CA SER A 247 -4.58 50.15 -63.34
C SER A 247 -5.88 50.83 -63.74
N SER A 248 -6.78 51.15 -62.81
CA SER A 248 -7.95 52.00 -63.10
C SER A 248 -7.54 53.47 -63.01
N PRO A 249 -7.52 54.23 -64.12
CA PRO A 249 -7.31 55.67 -64.04
C PRO A 249 -8.51 56.30 -63.35
N SER A 250 -8.24 57.22 -62.43
CA SER A 250 -9.23 58.14 -61.88
C SER A 250 -9.93 58.89 -63.01
N CYS A 251 -11.11 58.44 -63.42
CA CYS A 251 -12.04 59.31 -64.13
C CYS A 251 -12.66 60.26 -63.10
N GLY A 252 -12.22 61.51 -63.14
CA GLY A 252 -12.76 62.58 -62.30
C GLY A 252 -11.76 63.72 -62.07
N ARG A 253 -11.39 64.45 -63.13
CA ARG A 253 -11.01 65.86 -62.95
C ARG A 253 -12.29 66.67 -62.65
N PRO A 254 -12.17 67.75 -61.86
CA PRO A 254 -12.15 69.05 -62.52
C PRO A 254 -11.02 69.95 -62.02
N THR A 255 -10.28 70.51 -62.96
CA THR A 255 -9.42 71.69 -62.78
C THR A 255 -10.23 72.95 -63.02
N ALA A 256 -10.21 73.88 -62.07
CA ALA A 256 -10.00 75.34 -62.23
C ALA A 256 -10.91 76.22 -61.34
N VAL A 257 -10.25 76.85 -60.36
CA VAL A 257 -10.33 78.27 -59.92
C VAL A 257 -11.70 78.94 -59.85
N CYS A 258 -12.12 79.32 -58.63
CA CYS A 258 -12.76 80.61 -58.36
C CYS A 258 -12.47 81.08 -56.92
N THR A 259 -11.87 82.26 -56.79
CA THR A 259 -11.53 82.97 -55.55
C THR A 259 -12.75 83.56 -54.85
N ARG A 260 -12.90 83.41 -53.52
CA ARG A 260 -13.44 84.46 -52.61
C ARG A 260 -13.26 84.15 -51.10
N THR A 261 -12.41 84.94 -50.45
CA THR A 261 -12.41 85.49 -49.05
C THR A 261 -13.05 84.78 -47.84
N ARG A 262 -12.26 84.79 -46.72
CA ARG A 262 -12.61 84.84 -45.27
C ARG A 262 -13.43 83.63 -44.74
N ARG A 263 -13.14 82.99 -43.60
CA ARG A 263 -12.73 83.49 -42.27
C ARG A 263 -12.44 82.26 -41.37
N SER A 264 -11.45 82.35 -40.47
CA SER A 264 -11.51 81.90 -39.06
C SER A 264 -11.65 80.41 -38.66
N ALA A 265 -10.56 79.91 -38.05
CA ALA A 265 -10.48 79.24 -36.73
C ALA A 265 -10.63 77.71 -36.57
N ASN A 266 -9.66 77.18 -35.78
CA ASN A 266 -9.68 76.04 -34.85
C ASN A 266 -9.97 74.63 -35.42
N ALA A 267 -9.49 73.52 -34.89
CA ALA A 267 -8.44 73.12 -33.96
C ALA A 267 -8.50 71.55 -33.93
N PHE A 268 -7.51 70.91 -33.30
CA PHE A 268 -7.60 69.59 -32.65
C PHE A 268 -7.43 68.28 -33.46
N LEU A 269 -6.23 67.71 -33.29
CA LEU A 269 -5.90 66.32 -32.87
C LEU A 269 -7.08 65.39 -32.50
N ARG A 270 -7.02 64.11 -32.92
CA ARG A 270 -6.86 62.94 -32.02
C ARG A 270 -6.99 61.55 -32.72
N PHE A 271 -6.16 60.64 -32.19
CA PHE A 271 -6.12 59.17 -32.24
C PHE A 271 -5.67 58.46 -33.53
#